data_AF-A0AAE3QQK6-F1
#
_entry.id   AF-A0AAE3QQK6-F1
#
_cell.length_a   1.000
_cell.length_b   1.000
_cell.length_c   1.000
_cell.angle_alpha   90.00
_cell.angle_beta   90.00
_cell.angle_gamma   90.00
#
_symmetry.space_group_name_H-M   'P 1'
#
loop_
_entity.id
_entity.type
_entity.pdbx_description
1 polymer ?
#
loop_
_entity_poly.entity_id
_entity_poly.type
_entity_poly.pdbx_seq_one_letter_code
_entity_poly.pdbx_strand_id
1 'polypeptide(L)' 'MNKDTTIQQQCKAYCLKHATTSPYGTYFSESGKKFIASKFGLTTGEVERILTQIREEVVSGK' A
#
# COMPACT_ATOMS: atom_id res chain seq x y z
N MET A 1 18.16 6.27 12.38
CA MET A 1 17.68 5.54 11.19
C MET A 1 16.27 5.06 11.49
N ASN A 2 15.23 5.60 10.82
CA ASN A 2 13.83 5.12 10.88
C ASN A 2 12.86 5.94 10.00
N LYS A 3 13.33 6.80 9.08
CA LYS A 3 12.43 7.58 8.22
C LYS A 3 11.71 6.70 7.18
N ASP A 4 12.36 5.62 6.74
CA ASP A 4 11.83 4.66 5.77
C ASP A 4 10.61 3.90 6.28
N THR A 5 10.67 3.40 7.53
CA THR A 5 9.61 2.62 8.16
C THR A 5 8.34 3.43 8.39
N THR A 6 8.47 4.72 8.72
CA THR A 6 7.32 5.61 8.93
C THR A 6 6.52 5.83 7.63
N ILE A 7 7.21 6.06 6.50
CA ILE A 7 6.55 6.29 5.21
C ILE A 7 5.82 5.02 4.76
N GLN A 8 6.44 3.85 4.91
CA GLN A 8 5.81 2.57 4.56
C GLN A 8 4.57 2.28 5.43
N GLN A 9 4.62 2.57 6.74
CA GLN A 9 3.45 2.45 7.62
C GLN A 9 2.32 3.42 7.24
N GLN A 10 2.64 4.68 6.90
CA GLN A 10 1.64 5.65 6.45
C GLN A 10 1.00 5.22 5.12
N CYS A 11 1.81 4.72 4.18
CA CYS A 11 1.34 4.14 2.93
C CYS A 11 0.39 2.96 3.20
N LYS A 12 0.78 2.05 4.10
CA LYS A 12 -0.04 0.90 4.48
C LYS A 12 -1.39 1.32 5.07
N ALA A 13 -1.38 2.23 6.04
CA ALA A 13 -2.61 2.75 6.66
C ALA A 13 -3.52 3.45 5.65
N TYR A 14 -2.94 4.20 4.70
CA TYR A 14 -3.68 4.83 3.62
C TYR A 14 -4.36 3.79 2.71
N CYS A 15 -3.61 2.77 2.28
CA CYS A 15 -4.15 1.68 1.46
C CYS A 15 -5.28 0.96 2.18
N LEU A 16 -5.12 0.62 3.46
CA LEU A 16 -6.14 -0.03 4.29
C LEU A 16 -7.41 0.83 4.45
N LYS A 17 -7.25 2.12 4.74
CA LYS A 17 -8.37 3.06 4.90
C LYS A 17 -9.16 3.24 3.60
N HIS A 18 -8.47 3.21 2.47
CA HIS A 18 -9.11 3.33 1.17
C HIS A 18 -9.55 2.01 0.55
N ALA A 19 -9.06 0.87 1.03
CA ALA A 19 -9.49 -0.44 0.53
C ALA A 19 -10.98 -0.73 0.71
N THR A 20 -11.58 -0.13 1.74
CA THR A 20 -13.02 -0.20 2.01
C THR A 20 -13.84 0.68 1.06
N THR A 21 -13.23 1.68 0.42
CA THR A 21 -13.89 2.60 -0.52
C THR A 21 -13.51 2.33 -1.98
N SER A 22 -12.37 1.68 -2.21
CA SER A 22 -11.89 1.23 -3.51
C SER A 22 -11.25 -0.14 -3.32
N PRO A 23 -11.75 -1.20 -3.98
CA PRO A 23 -11.26 -2.55 -3.75
C PRO A 23 -9.75 -2.63 -4.00
N TYR A 24 -9.04 -3.43 -3.21
CA TYR A 24 -7.59 -3.63 -3.33
C TYR A 24 -7.13 -3.81 -4.77
N GLY A 25 -7.92 -4.49 -5.61
CA GLY A 25 -7.67 -4.66 -7.04
C GLY A 25 -7.30 -3.37 -7.79
N THR A 26 -7.90 -2.23 -7.42
CA THR A 26 -7.57 -0.93 -8.00
C THR A 26 -6.14 -0.50 -7.66
N TYR A 27 -5.68 -0.73 -6.42
CA TYR A 27 -4.30 -0.42 -6.01
C TYR A 27 -3.28 -1.41 -6.55
N PHE A 28 -3.68 -2.67 -6.80
CA PHE A 28 -2.85 -3.65 -7.47
C PHE A 28 -2.64 -3.36 -8.98
N SER A 29 -3.46 -2.48 -9.58
CA SER A 29 -3.23 -2.00 -10.95
C SER A 29 -1.95 -1.16 -11.04
N GLU A 30 -1.31 -1.13 -12.20
CA GLU A 30 -0.09 -0.34 -12.41
C GLU A 30 -0.31 1.15 -12.12
N SER A 31 -1.45 1.70 -12.53
CA SER A 31 -1.84 3.10 -12.26
C SER A 31 -2.02 3.36 -10.77
N GLY A 32 -2.63 2.41 -10.03
CA GLY A 32 -2.80 2.49 -8.58
C GLY A 32 -1.46 2.49 -7.85
N LYS A 33 -0.55 1.60 -8.24
CA LYS A 33 0.82 1.57 -7.68
C LYS A 33 1.57 2.87 -7.95
N LYS A 34 1.51 3.41 -9.17
CA LYS A 34 2.15 4.69 -9.54
C LYS A 34 1.60 5.87 -8.74
N PHE A 35 0.28 5.92 -8.52
CA PHE A 35 -0.35 6.95 -7.72
C PHE A 35 0.16 6.93 -6.28
N ILE A 36 0.18 5.76 -5.64
CA ILE A 36 0.64 5.62 -4.26
C ILE A 36 2.15 5.87 -4.15
N ALA A 37 2.93 5.36 -5.08
CA ALA A 37 4.37 5.62 -5.18
C ALA A 37 4.66 7.12 -5.20
N SER A 38 3.98 7.87 -6.08
CA SER A 38 4.10 9.32 -6.17
C SER A 38 3.63 10.05 -4.90
N LYS A 39 2.61 9.53 -4.21
CA LYS A 39 2.03 10.16 -3.00
C LYS A 39 2.96 10.06 -1.79
N PHE A 40 3.63 8.93 -1.64
CA PHE A 40 4.48 8.65 -0.48
C PHE A 40 5.97 8.80 -0.76
N GLY A 41 6.36 9.11 -2.01
CA GLY A 41 7.76 9.16 -2.42
C GLY A 41 8.41 7.77 -2.41
N LEU A 42 7.63 6.73 -2.65
CA LEU A 42 8.06 5.34 -2.70
C LEU A 42 8.25 4.89 -4.15
N THR A 43 8.99 3.80 -4.35
CA THR A 43 9.01 3.09 -5.63
C THR A 43 7.76 2.22 -5.80
N THR A 44 7.38 1.92 -7.04
CA THR A 44 6.26 1.00 -7.32
C THR A 44 6.51 -0.40 -6.75
N GLY A 45 7.78 -0.85 -6.65
CA GLY A 45 8.14 -2.12 -6.03
C GLY A 45 7.94 -2.14 -4.52
N GLU A 46 8.21 -1.03 -3.83
CA GLU A 46 7.90 -0.90 -2.39
C GLU A 46 6.40 -0.90 -2.16
N VAL A 47 5.64 -0.17 -2.98
CA VAL A 47 4.18 -0.18 -2.92
C VAL A 47 3.62 -1.58 -3.16
N GLU A 48 4.16 -2.33 -4.11
CA GLU A 48 3.75 -3.71 -4.37
C GLU A 48 3.97 -4.63 -3.17
N ARG A 49 5.11 -4.49 -2.48
CA ARG A 49 5.37 -5.22 -1.23
C ARG A 49 4.37 -4.87 -0.14
N ILE A 50 4.08 -3.58 0.04
CA ILE A 50 3.10 -3.12 1.04
C ILE A 50 1.70 -3.66 0.72
N LEU A 51 1.26 -3.58 -0.53
CA LEU A 51 -0.05 -4.10 -0.95
C LEU A 51 -0.14 -5.61 -0.77
N THR A 52 0.95 -6.35 -1.04
CA THR A 52 1.01 -7.79 -0.79
C THR A 52 0.85 -8.11 0.69
N GLN A 53 1.58 -7.42 1.57
CA GLN A 53 1.43 -7.58 3.02
C GLN A 53 0.01 -7.30 3.50
N ILE A 54 -0.63 -6.24 2.98
CA ILE A 54 -2.02 -5.92 3.33
C ILE A 54 -2.96 -7.04 2.87
N ARG A 55 -2.77 -7.55 1.65
CA ARG A 55 -3.58 -8.66 1.14
C ARG A 55 -3.43 -9.89 2.03
N GLU A 56 -2.22 -10.22 2.47
CA GLU A 56 -1.96 -11.34 3.37
C GLU A 56 -2.64 -11.13 4.74
N GLU A 57 -2.55 -9.95 5.34
CA GLU A 57 -3.21 -9.65 6.62
C GLU A 57 -4.74 -9.75 6.52
N VAL A 58 -5.33 -9.17 5.46
CA VAL A 58 -6.77 -9.16 5.24
C VAL A 58 -7.30 -10.55 4.91
N VAL A 59 -6.58 -11.33 4.10
CA VAL A 59 -6.95 -12.72 3.77
C VAL A 59 -6.73 -13.65 4.97
N SER A 60 -5.71 -13.38 5.79
CA SER A 60 -5.40 -14.18 6.98
C SER A 60 -6.34 -13.91 8.16
N GLY A 61 -7.20 -12.91 8.10
CA GLY A 61 -8.25 -12.65 9.11
C GLY A 61 -7.72 -12.42 10.55
N LYS A 62 -6.49 -11.91 10.69
CA LYS A 62 -5.92 -11.51 11.98
C LYS A 62 -6.08 -10.02 12.23
#